data_AF-A0A8I0SJG5-F1
#
_entry.id   AF-A0A8I0SJG5-F1
#
_cell.length_a   1.000
_cell.length_b   1.000
_cell.length_c   1.000
_cell.angle_alpha   90.00
_cell.angle_beta   90.00
_cell.angle_gamma   90.00
#
_symmetry.space_group_name_H-M   'P 1'
#
loop_
_entity.id
_entity.type
_entity.pdbx_description
1 polymer ?
#
loop_
_entity_poly.entity_id
_entity_poly.type
_entity_poly.pdbx_seq_one_letter_code
_entity_poly.pdbx_strand_id
1 'polypeptide(L)'
;MLTDPPPGGSAAPHAPEDVAAFAADAARTFLQPPRGITAVLADAVRVIGFLTFLFSVFAWTGTTSAMFALALLGLVAPRFLGARPGLDLAIGITTLVSAASNRLDLYETLPWWDIPAHLITTAALAALVILLADRAGVVVDRRPLPLGILSLTVGLALSALWELGEWAGQAWLDPAILTGYDDTIGDMAVGGLGALVVAPLMPMLLARSRWMPEEPGR
;
A
#
# COMPACT_ATOMS: atom_id res chain seq x y z
N MET A 1 -45.19 42.97 3.27
CA MET A 1 -44.27 42.35 4.24
C MET A 1 -43.71 41.09 3.59
N LEU A 2 -42.58 41.22 2.88
CA LEU A 2 -41.78 40.07 2.47
C LEU A 2 -40.93 39.67 3.68
N THR A 3 -41.03 38.42 4.10
CA THR A 3 -40.15 37.83 5.13
C THR A 3 -38.90 37.30 4.43
N ASP A 4 -37.72 37.75 4.87
CA ASP A 4 -36.44 37.21 4.42
C ASP A 4 -36.35 35.69 4.71
N PRO A 5 -35.69 34.90 3.84
CA PRO A 5 -35.39 33.51 4.14
C PRO A 5 -34.32 33.42 5.24
N PRO A 6 -34.33 32.37 6.08
CA PRO A 6 -33.33 32.21 7.13
C PRO A 6 -31.93 32.04 6.53
N PRO A 7 -30.87 32.51 7.22
CA PRO A 7 -29.51 32.37 6.73
C PRO A 7 -29.16 30.88 6.63
N GLY A 8 -28.99 30.41 5.40
CA GLY A 8 -28.45 29.10 5.10
C GLY A 8 -27.00 29.04 5.60
N GLY A 9 -26.80 28.44 6.76
CA GLY A 9 -25.47 28.07 7.22
C GLY A 9 -24.88 27.08 6.24
N SER A 10 -23.93 27.52 5.41
CA SER A 10 -23.05 26.59 4.70
C SER A 10 -22.14 25.95 5.74
N ALA A 11 -22.62 24.89 6.40
CA ALA A 11 -21.73 23.98 7.08
C ALA A 11 -20.81 23.42 5.99
N ALA A 12 -19.52 23.76 6.05
CA ALA A 12 -18.52 23.10 5.22
C ALA A 12 -18.72 21.58 5.37
N PRO A 13 -18.58 20.78 4.30
CA PRO A 13 -18.79 19.34 4.41
C PRO A 13 -17.84 18.78 5.47
N HIS A 14 -18.42 18.41 6.62
CA HIS A 14 -17.71 17.71 7.68
C HIS A 14 -17.58 16.26 7.24
N ALA A 15 -16.36 15.73 7.24
CA ALA A 15 -16.15 14.29 7.05
C ALA A 15 -17.01 13.53 8.09
N PRO A 16 -17.57 12.37 7.74
CA PRO A 16 -18.28 11.52 8.70
C PRO A 16 -17.41 11.34 9.94
N GLU A 17 -18.00 11.47 11.13
CA GLU A 17 -17.30 11.49 12.43
C GLU A 17 -16.30 10.33 12.58
N ASP A 18 -16.63 9.18 12.01
CA ASP A 18 -15.81 7.96 11.95
C ASP A 18 -14.52 8.11 11.10
N VAL A 19 -14.61 8.76 9.94
CA VAL A 19 -13.45 8.99 9.05
C VAL A 19 -12.49 10.00 9.67
N ALA A 20 -13.02 11.06 10.29
CA ALA A 20 -12.21 12.07 10.97
C ALA A 20 -11.50 11.49 12.20
N ALA A 21 -12.19 10.66 12.98
CA ALA A 21 -11.62 9.95 14.12
C ALA A 21 -10.51 8.99 13.67
N PHE A 22 -10.77 8.15 12.67
CA PHE A 22 -9.78 7.24 12.08
C PHE A 22 -8.53 7.99 11.60
N ALA A 23 -8.70 9.09 10.87
CA ALA A 23 -7.59 9.89 10.38
C ALA A 23 -6.77 10.49 11.53
N ALA A 24 -7.42 10.95 12.60
CA ALA A 24 -6.73 11.47 13.78
C ALA A 24 -5.94 10.39 14.52
N ASP A 25 -6.49 9.18 14.65
CA ASP A 25 -5.79 8.04 15.25
C ASP A 25 -4.62 7.54 14.41
N ALA A 26 -4.80 7.48 13.08
CA ALA A 26 -3.73 7.17 12.16
C ALA A 26 -2.59 8.19 12.26
N ALA A 27 -2.91 9.49 12.35
CA ALA A 27 -1.92 10.55 12.52
C ALA A 27 -1.16 10.42 13.86
N ARG A 28 -1.88 10.20 14.97
CA ARG A 28 -1.26 9.94 16.29
C ARG A 28 -0.33 8.73 16.25
N THR A 29 -0.76 7.67 15.58
CA THR A 29 -0.01 6.42 15.39
C THR A 29 1.27 6.66 14.62
N PHE A 30 1.23 7.47 13.57
CA PHE A 30 2.40 7.81 12.77
C PHE A 30 3.46 8.57 13.57
N LEU A 31 3.04 9.43 14.49
CA LEU A 31 3.93 10.25 15.32
C LEU A 31 4.55 9.49 16.51
N GLN A 32 4.12 8.27 16.80
CA GLN A 32 4.71 7.47 17.88
C GLN A 32 6.18 7.14 17.60
N PRO A 33 7.07 7.25 18.60
CA PRO A 33 8.47 6.87 18.43
C PRO A 33 8.61 5.35 18.17
N PRO A 34 9.55 4.92 17.31
CA PRO A 34 9.76 3.50 17.05
C PRO A 34 10.20 2.77 18.33
N ARG A 35 9.65 1.57 18.58
CA ARG A 35 10.05 0.70 19.70
C ARG A 35 10.65 -0.59 19.16
N GLY A 36 11.93 -0.83 19.47
CA GLY A 36 12.68 -2.02 19.03
C GLY A 36 13.38 -1.86 17.68
N ILE A 37 14.34 -2.74 17.42
CA ILE A 37 15.26 -2.63 16.26
C ILE A 37 14.52 -2.69 14.91
N THR A 38 13.53 -3.57 14.76
CA THR A 38 12.78 -3.70 13.50
C THR A 38 12.01 -2.43 13.15
N ALA A 39 11.46 -1.73 14.16
CA ALA A 39 10.76 -0.47 13.95
C ALA A 39 11.72 0.65 13.54
N VAL A 40 12.92 0.69 14.15
CA VAL A 40 13.98 1.62 13.76
C VAL A 40 14.44 1.35 12.32
N LEU A 41 14.59 0.09 11.93
CA LEU A 41 14.94 -0.27 10.55
C LEU A 41 13.86 0.15 9.56
N ALA A 42 12.57 -0.04 9.88
CA ALA A 42 11.48 0.43 9.02
C ALA A 42 11.51 1.95 8.83
N ASP A 43 11.83 2.70 9.89
CA ASP A 43 11.98 4.16 9.82
C ASP A 43 13.20 4.60 9.01
N ALA A 44 14.31 3.89 9.13
CA ALA A 44 15.49 4.11 8.30
C ALA A 44 15.18 3.89 6.82
N VAL A 45 14.48 2.80 6.49
CA VAL A 45 14.03 2.50 5.11
C VAL A 45 13.12 3.62 4.59
N ARG A 46 12.20 4.15 5.41
CA ARG A 46 11.35 5.29 5.04
C ARG A 46 12.15 6.56 4.77
N VAL A 47 13.14 6.88 5.60
CA VAL A 47 14.01 8.04 5.39
C VAL A 47 14.82 7.88 4.11
N ILE A 48 15.40 6.70 3.87
CA ILE A 48 16.13 6.39 2.64
C ILE A 48 15.19 6.58 1.44
N GLY A 49 14.00 5.99 1.47
CA GLY A 49 13.03 6.12 0.39
C GLY A 49 12.62 7.57 0.11
N PHE A 50 12.41 8.37 1.15
CA PHE A 50 12.10 9.80 1.01
C PHE A 50 13.25 10.59 0.38
N LEU A 51 14.49 10.37 0.84
CA LEU A 51 15.65 11.04 0.26
C LEU A 51 15.90 10.59 -1.18
N THR A 52 15.71 9.31 -1.49
CA THR A 52 15.80 8.78 -2.86
C THR A 52 14.73 9.37 -3.76
N PHE A 53 13.50 9.53 -3.27
CA PHE A 53 12.44 10.23 -4.02
C PHE A 53 12.79 11.70 -4.28
N LEU A 54 13.23 12.44 -3.26
CA LEU A 54 13.64 13.84 -3.45
C LEU A 54 14.78 13.94 -4.46
N PHE A 55 15.78 13.07 -4.34
CA PHE A 55 16.87 13.00 -5.31
C PHE A 55 16.35 12.66 -6.71
N SER A 56 15.43 11.69 -6.83
CA SER A 56 14.87 11.28 -8.12
C SER A 56 14.03 12.35 -8.79
N VAL A 57 13.49 13.34 -8.08
CA VAL A 57 12.77 14.47 -8.68
C VAL A 57 13.72 15.46 -9.36
N PHE A 58 14.94 15.61 -8.84
CA PHE A 58 15.93 16.57 -9.37
C PHE A 58 16.95 15.93 -10.32
N ALA A 59 17.33 14.68 -10.07
CA ALA A 59 18.39 13.99 -10.80
C ALA A 59 17.86 13.03 -11.86
N TRP A 60 16.65 12.49 -11.66
CA TRP A 60 15.95 11.63 -12.61
C TRP A 60 14.66 12.34 -13.04
N THR A 61 14.02 11.91 -14.13
CA THR A 61 12.78 12.53 -14.61
C THR A 61 11.84 11.49 -15.16
N GLY A 62 10.54 11.82 -15.22
CA GLY A 62 9.52 11.00 -15.83
C GLY A 62 9.03 9.85 -14.95
N THR A 63 8.91 8.66 -15.54
CA THR A 63 8.32 7.45 -14.94
C THR A 63 9.06 7.00 -13.69
N THR A 64 10.39 7.13 -13.65
CA THR A 64 11.21 6.79 -12.47
C THR A 64 10.76 7.57 -11.23
N SER A 65 10.61 8.89 -11.32
CA SER A 65 10.24 9.72 -10.17
C SER A 65 8.81 9.39 -9.71
N ALA A 66 7.92 9.04 -10.64
CA ALA A 66 6.57 8.55 -10.33
C ALA A 66 6.60 7.21 -9.58
N MET A 67 7.47 6.27 -9.95
CA MET A 67 7.61 4.98 -9.24
C MET A 67 8.12 5.17 -7.81
N PHE A 68 9.09 6.05 -7.60
CA PHE A 68 9.53 6.39 -6.23
C PHE A 68 8.43 7.13 -5.45
N ALA A 69 7.63 7.98 -6.09
CA ALA A 69 6.47 8.61 -5.44
C ALA A 69 5.43 7.56 -5.00
N LEU A 70 5.16 6.56 -5.84
CA LEU A 70 4.28 5.45 -5.50
C LEU A 70 4.85 4.61 -4.34
N ALA A 71 6.15 4.34 -4.34
CA ALA A 71 6.83 3.63 -3.26
C ALA A 71 6.70 4.35 -1.90
N LEU A 72 6.65 5.70 -1.89
CA LEU A 72 6.40 6.47 -0.67
C LEU A 72 5.06 6.10 -0.01
N LEU A 73 4.02 5.82 -0.78
CA LEU A 73 2.73 5.40 -0.23
C LEU A 73 2.90 4.09 0.55
N GLY A 74 3.62 3.12 -0.01
CA GLY A 74 3.97 1.87 0.66
C GLY A 74 4.83 2.07 1.90
N LEU A 75 5.66 3.11 1.96
CA LEU A 75 6.49 3.42 3.12
C LEU A 75 5.70 4.06 4.27
N VAL A 76 4.68 4.86 3.98
CA VAL A 76 3.93 5.61 5.00
C VAL A 76 2.67 4.89 5.48
N ALA A 77 1.95 4.23 4.57
CA ALA A 77 0.68 3.56 4.87
C ALA A 77 0.76 2.53 6.03
N PRO A 78 1.69 1.56 6.05
CA PRO A 78 1.78 0.61 7.17
C PRO A 78 2.05 1.31 8.50
N ARG A 79 2.75 2.45 8.49
CA ARG A 79 3.00 3.22 9.69
C ARG A 79 1.76 3.92 10.21
N PHE A 80 0.98 4.57 9.34
CA PHE A 80 -0.33 5.16 9.71
C PHE A 80 -1.30 4.12 10.26
N LEU A 81 -1.27 2.91 9.70
CA LEU A 81 -2.15 1.83 10.14
C LEU A 81 -1.70 1.15 11.43
N GLY A 82 -0.51 1.46 11.97
CA GLY A 82 0.02 0.76 13.14
C GLY A 82 0.32 -0.72 12.83
N ALA A 83 0.81 -1.00 11.62
CA ALA A 83 1.25 -2.33 11.22
C ALA A 83 2.37 -2.86 12.14
N ARG A 84 2.47 -4.19 12.25
CA ARG A 84 3.59 -4.82 12.96
C ARG A 84 4.91 -4.38 12.30
N PRO A 85 5.98 -4.11 13.07
CA PRO A 85 7.24 -3.60 12.51
C PRO A 85 7.83 -4.46 11.39
N GLY A 86 7.67 -5.79 11.46
CA GLY A 86 8.14 -6.68 10.39
C GLY A 86 7.37 -6.52 9.08
N LEU A 87 6.06 -6.28 9.13
CA LEU A 87 5.24 -6.02 7.93
C LEU A 87 5.54 -4.63 7.36
N ASP A 88 5.66 -3.62 8.22
CA ASP A 88 6.07 -2.26 7.86
C ASP A 88 7.43 -2.27 7.12
N LEU A 89 8.42 -2.97 7.68
CA LEU A 89 9.73 -3.14 7.05
C LEU A 89 9.66 -3.91 5.73
N ALA A 90 8.90 -5.02 5.67
CA ALA A 90 8.78 -5.82 4.46
C ALA A 90 8.14 -5.04 3.30
N ILE A 91 7.06 -4.30 3.58
CA ILE A 91 6.41 -3.42 2.59
C ILE A 91 7.41 -2.35 2.14
N GLY A 92 8.08 -1.68 3.08
CA GLY A 92 9.02 -0.62 2.73
C GLY A 92 10.20 -1.09 1.88
N ILE A 93 10.75 -2.27 2.18
CA ILE A 93 11.83 -2.86 1.38
C ILE A 93 11.31 -3.25 0.00
N THR A 94 10.19 -3.98 -0.08
CA THR A 94 9.70 -4.50 -1.37
C THR A 94 9.34 -3.37 -2.32
N THR A 95 8.66 -2.30 -1.85
CA THR A 95 8.28 -1.20 -2.74
C THR A 95 9.48 -0.38 -3.21
N LEU A 96 10.50 -0.20 -2.37
CA LEU A 96 11.75 0.45 -2.78
C LEU A 96 12.57 -0.40 -3.72
N VAL A 97 12.61 -1.72 -3.51
CA VAL A 97 13.27 -2.65 -4.43
C VAL A 97 12.57 -2.61 -5.78
N SER A 98 11.24 -2.67 -5.85
CA SER A 98 10.51 -2.54 -7.13
C SER A 98 10.79 -1.22 -7.85
N ALA A 99 10.76 -0.08 -7.14
CA ALA A 99 11.08 1.20 -7.74
C ALA A 99 12.55 1.28 -8.23
N ALA A 100 13.49 0.70 -7.46
CA ALA A 100 14.88 0.60 -7.86
C ALA A 100 15.09 -0.34 -9.05
N SER A 101 14.36 -1.46 -9.11
CA SER A 101 14.36 -2.41 -10.23
C SER A 101 13.93 -1.74 -11.52
N ASN A 102 12.87 -0.93 -11.48
CA ASN A 102 12.47 -0.11 -12.62
C ASN A 102 13.56 0.87 -13.04
N ARG A 103 14.22 1.54 -12.09
CA ARG A 103 15.29 2.49 -12.42
C ARG A 103 16.54 1.81 -13.01
N LEU A 104 16.81 0.56 -12.64
CA LEU A 104 17.97 -0.19 -13.08
C LEU A 104 17.68 -1.05 -14.30
N ASP A 105 16.49 -0.92 -14.91
CA ASP A 105 16.02 -1.68 -16.06
C ASP A 105 16.15 -3.21 -15.82
N LEU A 106 15.92 -3.66 -14.58
CA LEU A 106 16.06 -5.08 -14.21
C LEU A 106 15.01 -5.96 -14.87
N TYR A 107 13.83 -5.42 -15.13
CA TYR A 107 12.75 -6.15 -15.82
C TYR A 107 13.11 -6.44 -17.29
N GLU A 108 13.89 -5.55 -17.91
CA GLU A 108 14.41 -5.78 -19.27
C GLU A 108 15.66 -6.68 -19.27
N THR A 109 16.60 -6.43 -18.35
CA THR A 109 17.90 -7.11 -18.34
C THR A 109 17.86 -8.50 -17.70
N LEU A 110 16.91 -8.74 -16.78
CA LEU A 110 16.67 -10.00 -16.08
C LEU A 110 15.16 -10.31 -16.08
N PRO A 111 14.56 -10.75 -17.20
CA PRO A 111 13.10 -10.87 -17.31
C PRO A 111 12.42 -11.75 -16.25
N TRP A 112 13.11 -12.78 -15.74
CA TRP A 112 12.56 -13.63 -14.67
C TRP A 112 12.40 -12.90 -13.33
N TRP A 113 13.05 -11.74 -13.15
CA TRP A 113 12.98 -10.92 -11.94
C TRP A 113 11.57 -10.41 -11.66
N ASP A 114 10.74 -10.34 -12.70
CA ASP A 114 9.37 -9.88 -12.59
C ASP A 114 8.51 -10.79 -11.73
N ILE A 115 8.70 -12.11 -11.88
CA ILE A 115 7.98 -13.13 -11.13
C ILE A 115 8.11 -12.94 -9.60
N PRO A 116 9.31 -12.93 -9.00
CA PRO A 116 9.42 -12.69 -7.56
C PRO A 116 9.01 -11.27 -7.17
N ALA A 117 9.16 -10.26 -8.04
CA ALA A 117 8.73 -8.89 -7.75
C ALA A 117 7.21 -8.81 -7.59
N HIS A 118 6.44 -9.37 -8.53
CA HIS A 118 4.98 -9.45 -8.48
C HIS A 118 4.49 -10.31 -7.32
N LEU A 119 5.12 -11.47 -7.09
CA LEU A 119 4.76 -12.37 -6.00
C LEU A 119 4.87 -11.67 -4.64
N ILE A 120 6.02 -11.07 -4.34
CA ILE A 120 6.34 -10.53 -3.02
C ILE A 120 5.63 -9.20 -2.79
N THR A 121 5.65 -8.32 -3.79
CA THR A 121 5.03 -6.98 -3.66
C THR A 121 3.52 -7.11 -3.53
N THR A 122 2.88 -7.95 -4.35
CA THR A 122 1.43 -8.16 -4.27
C THR A 122 1.05 -8.83 -2.95
N ALA A 123 1.83 -9.79 -2.45
CA ALA A 123 1.61 -10.38 -1.12
C ALA A 123 1.65 -9.32 -0.01
N ALA A 124 2.66 -8.45 -0.03
CA ALA A 124 2.82 -7.39 0.97
C ALA A 124 1.70 -6.35 0.90
N LEU A 125 1.31 -5.92 -0.32
CA LEU A 125 0.23 -4.96 -0.53
C LEU A 125 -1.15 -5.55 -0.23
N ALA A 126 -1.40 -6.82 -0.53
CA ALA A 126 -2.63 -7.50 -0.16
C ALA A 126 -2.78 -7.55 1.37
N ALA A 127 -1.71 -7.88 2.09
CA ALA A 127 -1.71 -7.81 3.55
C ALA A 127 -1.98 -6.39 4.08
N LEU A 128 -1.43 -5.37 3.44
CA LEU A 128 -1.66 -3.96 3.78
C LEU A 128 -3.12 -3.54 3.56
N VAL A 129 -3.75 -3.96 2.45
CA VAL A 129 -5.15 -3.62 2.14
C VAL A 129 -6.11 -4.33 3.10
N ILE A 130 -5.88 -5.60 3.41
CA ILE A 130 -6.71 -6.32 4.39
C ILE A 130 -6.53 -5.72 5.79
N LEU A 131 -5.30 -5.31 6.13
CA LEU A 131 -5.04 -4.57 7.36
C LEU A 131 -5.79 -3.24 7.39
N LEU A 132 -5.76 -2.46 6.31
CA LEU A 132 -6.53 -1.22 6.18
C LEU A 132 -8.02 -1.48 6.41
N ALA A 133 -8.58 -2.51 5.78
CA ALA A 133 -9.99 -2.88 5.95
C ALA A 133 -10.34 -3.21 7.41
N ASP A 134 -9.53 -4.04 8.08
CA ASP A 134 -9.68 -4.38 9.51
C ASP A 134 -9.62 -3.13 10.40
N ARG A 135 -8.69 -2.19 10.10
CA ARG A 135 -8.54 -0.93 10.86
C ARG A 135 -9.65 0.09 10.57
N ALA A 136 -10.28 0.02 9.40
CA ALA A 136 -11.43 0.83 9.03
C ALA A 136 -12.77 0.23 9.50
N GLY A 137 -12.75 -0.83 10.34
CA GLY A 137 -13.96 -1.43 10.90
C GLY A 137 -14.68 -2.41 9.97
N VAL A 138 -14.10 -2.77 8.83
CA VAL A 138 -14.65 -3.80 7.94
C VAL A 138 -14.48 -5.17 8.60
N VAL A 139 -15.56 -5.95 8.65
CA VAL A 139 -15.53 -7.30 9.24
C VAL A 139 -14.69 -8.23 8.36
N VAL A 140 -13.53 -8.64 8.85
CA VAL A 140 -12.67 -9.64 8.22
C VAL A 140 -12.87 -11.00 8.87
N ASP A 141 -13.42 -11.96 8.11
CA ASP A 141 -13.53 -13.35 8.57
C ASP A 141 -12.15 -14.02 8.55
N ARG A 142 -11.65 -14.36 9.74
CA ARG A 142 -10.29 -14.90 9.93
C ARG A 142 -10.19 -16.42 9.75
N ARG A 143 -11.28 -17.10 9.37
CA ARG A 143 -11.25 -18.54 9.04
C ARG A 143 -10.41 -18.76 7.77
N PRO A 144 -9.65 -19.88 7.66
CA PRO A 144 -8.69 -20.07 6.57
C PRO A 144 -9.26 -19.91 5.17
N LEU A 145 -10.43 -20.50 4.89
CA LEU A 145 -11.04 -20.46 3.56
C LEU A 145 -11.58 -19.06 3.19
N PRO A 146 -12.45 -18.40 3.99
CA PRO A 146 -12.88 -17.02 3.72
C PRO A 146 -11.71 -16.04 3.59
N LEU A 147 -10.70 -16.15 4.46
CA LEU A 147 -9.53 -15.27 4.43
C LEU A 147 -8.66 -15.50 3.19
N GLY A 148 -8.49 -16.77 2.77
CA GLY A 148 -7.81 -17.12 1.53
C GLY A 148 -8.52 -16.55 0.30
N ILE A 149 -9.86 -16.65 0.25
CA ILE A 149 -10.67 -16.07 -0.83
C ILE A 149 -10.52 -14.54 -0.83
N LEU A 150 -10.68 -13.88 0.31
CA LEU A 150 -10.51 -12.42 0.42
C LEU A 150 -9.12 -11.99 -0.05
N SER A 151 -8.07 -12.68 0.41
CA SER A 151 -6.69 -12.36 0.06
C SER A 151 -6.42 -12.54 -1.43
N LEU A 152 -6.90 -13.64 -2.03
CA LEU A 152 -6.80 -13.86 -3.46
C LEU A 152 -7.54 -12.78 -4.25
N THR A 153 -8.76 -12.42 -3.86
CA THR A 153 -9.53 -11.36 -4.53
C THR A 153 -8.83 -10.01 -4.44
N VAL A 154 -8.30 -9.64 -3.28
CA VAL A 154 -7.53 -8.41 -3.10
C VAL A 154 -6.27 -8.44 -3.95
N GLY A 155 -5.54 -9.55 -3.97
CA GLY A 155 -4.33 -9.73 -4.79
C GLY A 155 -4.61 -9.56 -6.28
N LEU A 156 -5.62 -10.27 -6.80
CA LEU A 156 -6.02 -10.16 -8.21
C LEU A 156 -6.49 -8.75 -8.57
N ALA A 157 -7.19 -8.06 -7.68
CA ALA A 157 -7.60 -6.68 -7.89
C ALA A 157 -6.39 -5.72 -7.92
N LEU A 158 -5.42 -5.90 -7.02
CA LEU A 158 -4.18 -5.12 -7.02
C LEU A 158 -3.36 -5.36 -8.28
N SER A 159 -3.20 -6.61 -8.70
CA SER A 159 -2.55 -6.94 -9.96
C SER A 159 -3.28 -6.31 -11.14
N ALA A 160 -4.60 -6.45 -11.25
CA ALA A 160 -5.36 -5.82 -12.33
C ALA A 160 -5.19 -4.28 -12.36
N LEU A 161 -5.12 -3.63 -11.20
CA LEU A 161 -4.86 -2.19 -11.11
C LEU A 161 -3.44 -1.83 -11.56
N TRP A 162 -2.45 -2.67 -11.26
CA TRP A 162 -1.08 -2.50 -11.74
C TRP A 162 -1.02 -2.58 -13.27
N GLU A 163 -1.59 -3.63 -13.85
CA GLU A 163 -1.66 -3.83 -15.31
C GLU A 163 -2.36 -2.68 -16.03
N LEU A 164 -3.45 -2.17 -15.46
CA LEU A 164 -4.12 -0.98 -15.98
C LEU A 164 -3.22 0.26 -15.89
N GLY A 165 -2.40 0.35 -14.85
CA GLY A 165 -1.41 1.40 -14.65
C GLY A 165 -0.27 1.33 -15.67
N GLU A 166 0.23 0.15 -15.99
CA GLU A 166 1.26 -0.06 -17.02
C GLU A 166 0.72 0.21 -18.41
N TRP A 167 -0.46 -0.31 -18.74
CA TRP A 167 -1.15 0.03 -19.98
C TRP A 167 -1.35 1.55 -20.11
N ALA A 168 -1.78 2.22 -19.04
CA ALA A 168 -1.94 3.66 -19.01
C ALA A 168 -0.60 4.39 -19.21
N GLY A 169 0.43 3.96 -18.49
CA GLY A 169 1.78 4.49 -18.61
C GLY A 169 2.30 4.36 -20.03
N GLN A 170 2.13 3.19 -20.65
CA GLN A 170 2.55 2.95 -22.03
C GLN A 170 1.78 3.82 -23.02
N ALA A 171 0.46 3.95 -22.83
CA ALA A 171 -0.40 4.70 -23.73
C ALA A 171 -0.15 6.22 -23.69
N TRP A 172 0.22 6.77 -22.53
CA TRP A 172 0.26 8.23 -22.32
C TRP A 172 1.60 8.81 -21.86
N LEU A 173 2.52 8.01 -21.34
CA LEU A 173 3.77 8.50 -20.74
C LEU A 173 5.01 8.01 -21.50
N ASP A 174 5.14 6.70 -21.70
CA ASP A 174 6.35 6.10 -22.29
C ASP A 174 6.04 4.80 -23.04
N PRO A 175 6.17 4.75 -24.37
CA PRO A 175 5.87 3.56 -25.15
C PRO A 175 6.83 2.37 -24.88
N ALA A 176 7.94 2.59 -24.17
CA ALA A 176 8.88 1.53 -23.79
C ALA A 176 8.42 0.72 -22.57
N ILE A 177 7.38 1.15 -21.85
CA ILE A 177 6.81 0.36 -20.74
C ILE A 177 6.39 -1.00 -21.26
N LEU A 178 6.85 -2.06 -20.58
CA LEU A 178 6.57 -3.44 -20.94
C LEU A 178 5.10 -3.72 -20.67
N THR A 179 4.40 -4.14 -21.72
CA THR A 179 3.03 -4.66 -21.63
C THR A 179 2.89 -5.80 -22.63
N GLY A 180 2.16 -6.85 -22.25
CA GLY A 180 1.93 -8.00 -23.12
C GLY A 180 0.85 -8.92 -22.57
N TYR A 181 0.18 -9.69 -23.42
CA TYR A 181 -0.88 -10.57 -22.95
C TYR A 181 -0.36 -11.64 -21.96
N ASP A 182 0.75 -12.30 -22.31
CA ASP A 182 1.34 -13.34 -21.47
C ASP A 182 1.93 -12.76 -20.17
N ASP A 183 2.46 -11.55 -20.26
CA ASP A 183 3.01 -10.73 -19.17
C ASP A 183 1.90 -10.41 -18.16
N THR A 184 0.87 -9.68 -18.61
CA THR A 184 -0.30 -9.29 -17.82
C THR A 184 -0.99 -10.48 -17.15
N ILE A 185 -1.24 -11.57 -17.90
CA ILE A 185 -1.87 -12.75 -17.32
C ILE A 185 -0.93 -13.45 -16.34
N GLY A 186 0.36 -13.49 -16.63
CA GLY A 186 1.41 -14.02 -15.75
C GLY A 186 1.45 -13.27 -14.43
N ASP A 187 1.48 -11.95 -14.47
CA ASP A 187 1.61 -11.07 -13.31
C ASP A 187 0.35 -11.05 -12.45
N MET A 188 -0.82 -11.13 -13.06
CA MET A 188 -2.06 -11.37 -12.33
C MET A 188 -2.06 -12.73 -11.64
N ALA A 189 -1.62 -13.79 -12.32
CA ALA A 189 -1.58 -15.13 -11.73
C ALA A 189 -0.56 -15.20 -10.57
N VAL A 190 0.64 -14.66 -10.76
CA VAL A 190 1.72 -14.64 -9.77
C VAL A 190 1.38 -13.73 -8.60
N GLY A 191 0.82 -12.54 -8.85
CA GLY A 191 0.37 -11.62 -7.81
C GLY A 191 -0.77 -12.22 -6.97
N GLY A 192 -1.76 -12.85 -7.63
CA GLY A 192 -2.81 -13.61 -6.97
C GLY A 192 -2.28 -14.75 -6.10
N LEU A 193 -1.29 -15.50 -6.59
CA LEU A 193 -0.61 -16.56 -5.82
C LEU A 193 0.11 -15.98 -4.59
N GLY A 194 0.84 -14.87 -4.76
CA GLY A 194 1.51 -14.18 -3.66
C GLY A 194 0.53 -13.77 -2.55
N ALA A 195 -0.60 -13.18 -2.95
CA ALA A 195 -1.65 -12.81 -2.02
C ALA A 195 -2.30 -14.04 -1.33
N LEU A 196 -2.45 -15.16 -2.03
CA LEU A 196 -2.93 -16.40 -1.40
C LEU A 196 -1.92 -16.94 -0.37
N VAL A 197 -0.63 -16.87 -0.67
CA VAL A 197 0.45 -17.33 0.23
C VAL A 197 0.53 -16.51 1.52
N VAL A 198 0.19 -15.22 1.50
CA VAL A 198 0.19 -14.40 2.73
C VAL A 198 -1.03 -14.64 3.63
N ALA A 199 -2.12 -15.20 3.10
CA ALA A 199 -3.38 -15.38 3.83
C ALA A 199 -3.24 -16.12 5.19
N PRO A 200 -2.46 -17.22 5.31
CA PRO A 200 -2.26 -17.90 6.59
C PRO A 200 -1.54 -17.05 7.65
N LEU A 201 -0.76 -16.04 7.23
CA LEU A 201 -0.06 -15.12 8.14
C LEU A 201 -0.98 -13.98 8.61
N MET A 202 -2.07 -13.70 7.89
CA MET A 202 -2.96 -12.58 8.17
C MET A 202 -3.52 -12.56 9.59
N PRO A 203 -3.93 -13.68 10.24
CA PRO A 203 -4.37 -13.65 11.63
C PRO A 203 -3.31 -13.08 12.58
N MET A 204 -2.03 -13.39 12.35
CA MET A 204 -0.91 -12.82 13.10
C MET A 204 -0.68 -11.34 12.74
N LEU A 205 -0.81 -10.97 11.46
CA LEU A 205 -0.59 -9.60 10.98
C LEU A 205 -1.69 -8.63 11.42
N LEU A 206 -2.93 -9.12 11.52
CA LEU A 206 -4.09 -8.40 12.04
C LEU A 206 -4.10 -8.34 13.57
N ALA A 207 -3.45 -9.30 14.25
CA ALA A 207 -3.37 -9.31 15.70
C ALA A 207 -2.78 -8.00 16.23
N ARG A 208 -3.53 -7.38 17.17
CA ARG A 208 -3.35 -6.07 17.84
C ARG A 208 -2.35 -5.12 17.19
N SER A 209 -2.87 -3.97 16.75
CA SER A 209 -2.04 -2.85 16.33
C SER A 209 -0.93 -2.56 17.35
N ARG A 210 0.29 -2.26 16.88
CA ARG A 210 1.31 -1.69 17.78
C ARG A 210 0.84 -0.35 18.34
N TRP A 211 0.01 0.37 17.58
CA TRP A 211 -0.50 1.71 17.88
C TRP A 211 -1.90 1.91 17.28
N MET A 212 -2.90 2.05 18.13
CA MET A 212 -4.12 2.89 18.04
C MET A 212 -4.83 2.62 19.39
N PRO A 213 -5.41 3.64 20.06
CA PRO A 213 -5.99 3.48 21.39
C PRO A 213 -7.08 2.41 21.40
N GLU A 214 -7.17 1.60 22.47
CA GLU A 214 -8.39 0.81 22.70
C GLU A 214 -9.53 1.80 23.00
N GLU A 215 -10.58 1.85 22.15
CA GLU A 215 -11.87 2.25 22.70
C GLU A 215 -12.24 1.23 23.79
N PRO A 216 -12.65 1.66 24.99
CA PRO A 216 -13.15 0.73 25.99
C PRO A 216 -14.30 -0.04 25.36
N GLY A 217 -14.16 -1.38 25.30
CA GLY A 217 -15.08 -2.25 24.59
C GLY A 217 -16.54 -1.94 24.92
N ARG A 218 -17.36 -1.82 23.88
CA ARG A 218 -18.82 -1.83 23.99
C ARG A 218 -19.32 -3.18 24.50
#